data_AF-A0A7K1E5I9-F1
#
_entry.id   AF-A0A7K1E5I9-F1
#
_cell.length_a   1.000
_cell.length_b   1.000
_cell.length_c   1.000
_cell.angle_alpha   90.00
_cell.angle_beta   90.00
_cell.angle_gamma   90.00
#
_symmetry.space_group_name_H-M   'P 1'
#
loop_
_entity.id
_entity.type
_entity.pdbx_description
1 polymer ?
#
loop_
_entity_poly.entity_id
_entity_poly.type
_entity_poly.pdbx_seq_one_letter_code
_entity_poly.pdbx_strand_id
1 'polypeptide(L)'
;MLLSLASIPFLYLTLRVRSISGEELLAILFRPKTIEIILNTFTLAIVVATLAVLIGTLFASLIFSSNFRSRGLLLAISALPLAIPSYVFTYCWIAIWPNFRGFWAAALVLTFST
;
A
#
# COMPACT_ATOMS: atom_id res chain seq x y z
N MET A 1 -18.46 -21.56 -7.77
CA MET A 1 -17.65 -21.33 -9.00
C MET A 1 -16.58 -20.24 -8.83
N LEU A 2 -16.89 -19.07 -8.23
CA LEU A 2 -15.88 -18.01 -8.02
C LEU A 2 -14.80 -18.37 -6.99
N LEU A 3 -15.20 -18.93 -5.84
CA LEU A 3 -14.26 -19.38 -4.81
C LEU A 3 -13.31 -20.49 -5.29
N SER A 4 -13.80 -21.38 -6.16
CA SER A 4 -12.99 -22.45 -6.76
C SER A 4 -11.96 -21.90 -7.74
N LEU A 5 -12.30 -20.89 -8.55
CA LEU A 5 -11.34 -20.21 -9.43
C LEU A 5 -10.30 -19.41 -8.63
N ALA A 6 -10.73 -18.68 -7.60
CA ALA A 6 -9.85 -17.86 -6.75
C ALA A 6 -8.82 -18.70 -5.97
N SER A 7 -9.12 -19.97 -5.72
CA SER A 7 -8.23 -20.89 -5.00
C SER A 7 -7.12 -21.49 -5.88
N ILE A 8 -7.23 -21.41 -7.21
CA ILE A 8 -6.27 -22.04 -8.15
C ILE A 8 -4.82 -21.60 -7.89
N PRO A 9 -4.50 -20.29 -7.75
CA PRO A 9 -3.12 -19.85 -7.52
C PRO A 9 -2.55 -20.38 -6.20
N PHE A 10 -3.36 -20.41 -5.15
CA PHE A 10 -2.95 -20.92 -3.83
C PHE A 10 -2.68 -22.42 -3.86
N LEU A 11 -3.54 -23.19 -4.54
CA LEU A 11 -3.33 -24.62 -4.76
C LEU A 11 -2.04 -24.87 -5.55
N TYR A 12 -1.85 -24.14 -6.66
CA TYR A 12 -0.65 -24.22 -7.47
C TYR A 12 0.62 -23.93 -6.66
N LEU A 13 0.64 -22.84 -5.87
CA LEU A 13 1.77 -22.49 -5.01
C LEU A 13 2.05 -23.58 -3.97
N THR A 14 1.01 -24.15 -3.37
CA THR A 14 1.16 -25.24 -2.39
C THR A 14 1.78 -26.49 -3.02
N LEU A 15 1.31 -26.88 -4.21
CA LEU A 15 1.88 -28.00 -4.96
C LEU A 15 3.32 -27.71 -5.39
N ARG A 16 3.61 -26.47 -5.83
CA ARG A 16 4.94 -26.05 -6.24
C ARG A 16 5.94 -26.09 -5.08
N VAL A 17 5.56 -25.60 -3.91
CA VAL A 17 6.42 -25.64 -2.70
C VAL A 17 6.68 -27.09 -2.26
N ARG A 18 5.69 -27.99 -2.41
CA ARG A 18 5.89 -29.42 -2.13
C ARG A 18 6.81 -30.13 -3.13
N SER A 19 6.97 -29.58 -4.33
CA SER A 19 7.80 -30.17 -5.39
C SER A 19 9.29 -29.82 -5.30
N ILE A 20 9.66 -28.87 -4.45
CA ILE A 20 11.06 -28.45 -4.24
C ILE A 20 11.62 -29.01 -2.93
N SER A 21 12.94 -29.14 -2.85
CA SER A 21 13.61 -29.61 -1.62
C SER A 21 13.59 -28.54 -0.52
N GLY A 22 13.73 -28.97 0.74
CA GLY A 22 13.82 -28.04 1.87
C GLY A 22 15.00 -27.09 1.79
N GLU A 23 16.15 -27.55 1.28
CA GLU A 23 17.34 -26.72 1.06
C GLU A 23 17.10 -25.65 -0.01
N GLU A 24 16.44 -26.02 -1.12
CA GLU A 24 16.08 -25.08 -2.17
C GLU A 24 15.07 -24.03 -1.69
N LEU A 25 14.09 -24.44 -0.87
CA LEU A 25 13.14 -23.52 -0.24
C LEU A 25 13.86 -22.51 0.67
N LEU A 26 14.77 -22.98 1.54
CA LEU A 26 15.56 -22.10 2.40
C LEU A 26 16.45 -21.17 1.57
N ALA A 27 17.08 -21.68 0.51
CA ALA A 27 17.89 -20.88 -0.39
C ALA A 27 17.08 -19.76 -1.05
N ILE A 28 15.81 -19.98 -1.40
CA ILE A 28 14.90 -18.98 -1.98
C ILE A 28 14.46 -17.94 -0.93
N LEU A 29 14.08 -18.39 0.27
CA LEU A 29 13.58 -17.51 1.34
C LEU A 29 14.68 -16.60 1.88
N PHE A 30 15.90 -17.12 2.03
CA PHE A 30 17.05 -16.39 2.56
C PHE A 30 17.92 -15.72 1.49
N ARG A 31 17.42 -15.55 0.26
CA ARG A 31 18.11 -14.72 -0.73
C ARG A 31 18.20 -13.29 -0.18
N PRO A 32 19.37 -12.62 -0.28
CA PRO A 32 19.52 -11.25 0.18
C PRO A 32 18.43 -10.30 -0.35
N LYS A 33 18.03 -10.48 -1.62
CA LYS A 33 16.97 -9.66 -2.24
C LYS A 33 15.59 -9.90 -1.64
N THR A 34 15.25 -11.13 -1.28
CA THR A 34 13.97 -11.47 -0.64
C THR A 34 13.87 -10.77 0.71
N ILE A 35 14.94 -10.85 1.50
CA ILE A 35 15.02 -10.18 2.81
C ILE A 35 14.92 -8.66 2.65
N GLU A 36 15.65 -8.07 1.71
CA GLU A 36 15.60 -6.63 1.41
C GLU A 36 14.17 -6.17 1.08
N ILE A 37 13.47 -6.91 0.21
CA ILE A 37 12.08 -6.61 -0.18
C ILE A 37 11.13 -6.72 1.01
N ILE A 38 11.26 -7.78 1.81
CA ILE A 38 10.44 -8.00 3.01
C ILE A 38 10.63 -6.84 3.99
N LEU A 39 11.88 -6.51 4.32
CA LEU A 39 12.19 -5.42 5.25
C LEU A 39 11.69 -4.07 4.73
N ASN A 40 11.90 -3.76 3.44
CA ASN A 40 11.39 -2.53 2.85
C ASN A 40 9.86 -2.47 2.89
N THR A 41 9.17 -3.57 2.61
CA THR A 41 7.71 -3.64 2.62
C THR A 41 7.16 -3.42 4.03
N PHE A 42 7.72 -4.10 5.03
CA PHE A 42 7.31 -3.91 6.42
C PHE A 42 7.59 -2.50 6.92
N THR A 43 8.77 -1.97 6.64
CA THR A 43 9.15 -0.61 7.05
C THR A 43 8.22 0.42 6.40
N LEU A 44 7.95 0.27 5.09
CA LEU A 44 7.05 1.14 4.37
C LEU A 44 5.62 1.04 4.91
N ALA A 45 5.11 -0.17 5.16
CA ALA A 45 3.78 -0.39 5.71
C ALA A 45 3.61 0.26 7.09
N ILE A 46 4.59 0.13 7.98
CA ILE A 46 4.57 0.76 9.31
C ILE A 46 4.56 2.28 9.19
N VAL A 47 5.43 2.85 8.36
CA VAL A 47 5.51 4.31 8.14
C VAL A 47 4.19 4.83 7.60
N VAL A 48 3.66 4.22 6.53
CA VAL A 48 2.41 4.63 5.89
C VAL A 48 1.23 4.47 6.84
N ALA A 49 1.09 3.34 7.54
CA ALA A 49 0.00 3.13 8.49
C ALA A 49 0.03 4.16 9.62
N THR A 50 1.21 4.47 10.15
CA THR A 50 1.38 5.49 11.20
C THR A 50 0.96 6.86 10.68
N LEU A 51 1.46 7.29 9.52
CA LEU A 51 1.13 8.59 8.94
C LEU A 51 -0.36 8.70 8.57
N ALA A 52 -0.93 7.65 7.97
CA ALA A 52 -2.34 7.61 7.60
C ALA A 52 -3.25 7.72 8.84
N VAL A 53 -2.93 7.01 9.93
CA VAL A 53 -3.67 7.11 11.20
C VAL A 53 -3.54 8.52 11.78
N LEU A 54 -2.35 9.11 11.81
CA LEU A 54 -2.15 10.45 12.35
C LEU A 54 -2.91 11.51 11.55
N ILE A 55 -2.75 11.51 10.22
CA ILE A 55 -3.40 12.48 9.33
C ILE A 55 -4.92 12.26 9.33
N GLY A 56 -5.36 11.01 9.16
CA GLY A 56 -6.79 10.65 9.16
C GLY A 56 -7.49 11.01 10.47
N THR A 57 -6.84 10.77 11.61
CA THR A 57 -7.39 11.14 12.93
C THR A 57 -7.46 12.66 13.09
N LEU A 58 -6.45 13.40 12.63
CA LEU A 58 -6.48 14.87 12.64
C LEU A 58 -7.62 15.42 11.78
N PHE A 59 -7.79 14.90 10.55
CA PHE A 59 -8.89 15.29 9.67
C PHE A 59 -10.25 14.94 10.27
N ALA A 60 -10.41 13.73 10.82
CA ALA A 60 -11.64 13.29 11.46
C ALA A 60 -11.99 14.16 12.66
N SER A 61 -11.00 14.50 13.49
CA SER A 61 -11.18 15.40 14.62
C SER A 61 -11.64 16.77 14.15
N LEU A 62 -11.00 17.38 13.15
CA LEU A 62 -11.37 18.70 12.63
C LEU A 62 -12.80 18.74 12.04
N ILE A 63 -13.20 17.67 11.35
CA ILE A 63 -14.54 17.53 10.77
C ILE A 63 -15.62 17.40 11.84
N PHE A 64 -15.32 16.73 12.96
CA PHE A 64 -16.28 16.46 14.02
C PHE A 64 -16.32 17.56 15.09
N SER A 65 -15.18 18.18 15.40
CA SER A 65 -15.07 19.16 16.48
C SER A 65 -15.51 20.57 16.08
N SER A 66 -15.52 20.91 14.79
CA SER A 66 -15.82 22.26 14.33
C SER A 66 -17.06 22.33 13.43
N ASN A 67 -17.95 23.28 13.72
CA ASN A 67 -19.05 23.70 12.84
C ASN A 67 -18.51 24.50 11.63
N PHE A 68 -17.59 23.92 10.86
CA PHE A 68 -17.06 24.54 9.65
C PHE A 68 -18.11 24.55 8.54
N ARG A 69 -18.36 25.72 7.94
CA ARG A 69 -19.17 25.88 6.73
C ARG A 69 -18.62 25.01 5.57
N SER A 70 -17.32 24.74 5.55
CA SER A 70 -16.59 23.98 4.52
C SER A 70 -16.49 22.47 4.80
N ARG A 71 -17.25 21.92 5.74
CA ARG A 71 -17.23 20.48 6.07
C ARG A 71 -17.42 19.56 4.85
N GLY A 72 -18.29 19.95 3.92
CA GLY A 72 -18.52 19.20 2.67
C GLY A 72 -17.27 19.12 1.78
N LEU A 73 -16.47 20.18 1.72
CA LEU A 73 -15.21 20.18 0.97
C LEU A 73 -14.17 19.27 1.62
N LEU A 74 -14.05 19.30 2.94
CA LEU A 74 -13.12 18.41 3.67
C LEU A 74 -13.48 16.94 3.46
N LEU A 75 -14.78 16.61 3.51
CA LEU A 75 -15.26 15.26 3.20
C LEU A 75 -14.96 14.86 1.76
N ALA A 76 -15.23 15.75 0.79
CA ALA A 76 -14.94 15.48 -0.62
C ALA A 76 -13.44 15.25 -0.85
N ILE A 77 -12.58 16.08 -0.27
CA ILE A 77 -11.11 15.93 -0.39
C ILE A 77 -10.64 14.61 0.24
N SER A 78 -11.20 14.23 1.39
CA SER A 78 -10.82 12.95 2.03
C SER A 78 -11.24 11.72 1.22
N ALA A 79 -12.30 11.82 0.41
CA ALA A 79 -12.77 10.73 -0.44
C ALA A 79 -12.11 10.71 -1.83
N LEU A 80 -11.51 11.81 -2.28
CA LEU A 80 -10.88 11.92 -3.61
C LEU A 80 -9.90 10.79 -3.92
N PRO A 81 -8.96 10.42 -3.01
CA PRO A 81 -7.99 9.38 -3.33
C PRO A 81 -8.62 8.01 -3.58
N LEU A 82 -9.75 7.71 -2.94
CA LEU A 82 -10.48 6.44 -3.13
C LEU A 82 -11.09 6.33 -4.53
N ALA A 83 -11.36 7.45 -5.21
CA ALA A 83 -11.89 7.48 -6.56
C ALA A 83 -10.81 7.34 -7.64
N ILE A 84 -9.54 7.59 -7.31
CA ILE A 84 -8.43 7.57 -8.26
C ILE A 84 -7.75 6.20 -8.19
N PRO A 85 -7.64 5.44 -9.30
CA PRO A 85 -6.88 4.20 -9.31
C PRO A 85 -5.42 4.43 -8.89
N SER A 86 -4.87 3.56 -8.05
CA SER A 86 -3.54 3.73 -7.43
C SER A 86 -2.41 3.99 -8.43
N TYR A 87 -2.46 3.34 -9.59
CA TYR A 87 -1.50 3.52 -10.67
C TYR A 87 -1.58 4.93 -11.30
N VAL A 88 -2.80 5.43 -11.51
CA VAL A 88 -3.04 6.79 -12.03
C VAL A 88 -2.55 7.83 -11.02
N PHE A 89 -2.88 7.64 -9.74
CA PHE A 89 -2.44 8.53 -8.66
C PHE A 89 -0.92 8.64 -8.60
N THR A 90 -0.22 7.50 -8.67
CA THR A 90 1.25 7.45 -8.68
C THR A 90 1.82 8.17 -9.91
N TYR A 91 1.20 7.99 -11.08
CA TYR A 91 1.68 8.64 -12.29
C TYR A 91 1.51 10.14 -12.32
N CYS A 92 0.46 10.69 -11.70
CA CYS A 92 0.31 12.13 -11.57
C CYS A 92 1.54 12.75 -10.88
N TRP A 93 2.06 12.12 -9.82
CA TRP A 93 3.27 12.58 -9.13
C TRP A 93 4.51 12.50 -10.02
N ILE A 94 4.70 11.40 -10.76
CA ILE A 94 5.84 11.24 -11.68
C ILE A 94 5.76 12.25 -12.84
N ALA A 95 4.56 12.55 -13.34
CA ALA A 95 4.36 13.52 -14.41
C ALA A 95 4.73 14.95 -13.97
N ILE A 96 4.43 15.31 -12.72
CA ILE A 96 4.80 16.61 -12.13
C ILE A 96 6.30 16.64 -11.79
N TRP A 97 6.83 15.55 -11.23
CA TRP A 97 8.20 15.48 -10.75
C TRP A 97 8.86 14.16 -11.22
N PRO A 98 9.56 14.17 -12.37
CA PRO A 98 10.05 12.94 -13.02
C PRO A 98 10.97 12.05 -12.18
N ASN A 99 11.70 12.65 -11.25
CA ASN A 99 12.63 11.98 -10.34
C ASN A 99 11.96 11.48 -9.05
N PHE A 100 10.63 11.55 -8.95
CA PHE A 100 9.88 11.15 -7.76
C PHE A 100 9.77 9.63 -7.64
N ARG A 101 10.84 9.03 -7.12
CA ARG A 101 11.03 7.58 -7.00
C ARG A 101 11.74 7.23 -5.69
N GLY A 102 11.66 5.96 -5.30
CA GLY A 102 12.30 5.44 -4.08
C GLY A 102 11.37 5.40 -2.88
N PHE A 103 11.93 5.08 -1.71
CA PHE A 103 11.18 4.78 -0.49
C PHE A 103 10.26 5.94 -0.06
N TRP A 104 10.79 7.15 0.04
CA TRP A 104 10.02 8.30 0.51
C TRP A 104 8.95 8.76 -0.48
N ALA A 105 9.21 8.64 -1.78
CA ALA A 105 8.19 8.88 -2.80
C ALA A 105 7.03 7.89 -2.64
N ALA A 106 7.33 6.60 -2.46
CA ALA A 106 6.30 5.58 -2.21
C ALA A 106 5.54 5.85 -0.90
N ALA A 107 6.24 6.21 0.18
CA ALA A 107 5.62 6.51 1.47
C ALA A 107 4.62 7.66 1.37
N LEU A 108 4.97 8.74 0.69
CA LEU A 108 4.09 9.89 0.48
C LEU A 108 2.86 9.48 -0.34
N VAL A 109 3.08 8.85 -1.50
CA VAL A 109 1.99 8.46 -2.41
C VAL A 109 1.00 7.55 -1.70
N LEU A 110 1.49 6.52 -1.02
CA LEU A 110 0.65 5.55 -0.33
C LEU A 110 -0.11 6.17 0.86
N THR A 111 0.52 7.10 1.59
CA THR A 111 -0.13 7.80 2.72
C THR A 111 -1.34 8.61 2.26
N PHE A 112 -1.29 9.20 1.06
CA PHE A 112 -2.40 9.98 0.52
C PHE A 112 -3.38 9.18 -0.34
N SER A 113 -3.08 7.91 -0.64
CA SER A 113 -3.95 7.03 -1.43
C SER A 113 -4.63 5.92 -0.63
N THR A 114 -4.33 5.82 0.67
CA THR A 114 -4.87 4.83 1.61
C THR A 114 -5.78 5.51 2.61
#